data_AF-A0A539DVX6-F1
#
_entry.id   AF-A0A539DVX6-F1
#
_cell.length_a   1.000
_cell.length_b   1.000
_cell.length_c   1.000
_cell.angle_alpha   90.00
_cell.angle_beta   90.00
_cell.angle_gamma   90.00
#
_symmetry.space_group_name_H-M   'P 1'
#
loop_
_entity.id
_entity.type
_entity.pdbx_description
1 polymer ?
#
loop_
_entity_poly.entity_id
_entity_poly.type
_entity_poly.pdbx_seq_one_letter_code
_entity_poly.pdbx_strand_id
1 'polypeptide(L)'
;ERQTVAGLDRLLKYRTILPELLHLLQWPLILLGSVGAAALIYFLAPNFSRTQRRIVLPGAVFFAILWLILNQGFTGYLAHFGDFDRIYGPLGTSMAVLLWVYLSSLILLIGGEINAEISRLLPRKSQKKGVARAA
;
A
#
# COMPACT_ATOMS: atom_id res chain seq x y z
N GLU A 1 41.67 -16.70 28.96
CA GLU A 1 40.74 -17.30 27.98
C GLU A 1 39.25 -17.02 28.22
N ARG A 2 38.73 -16.98 29.46
CA ARG A 2 37.29 -16.75 29.71
C ARG A 2 36.77 -15.33 29.40
N GLN A 3 37.63 -14.32 29.40
CA GLN A 3 37.23 -12.93 29.07
C GLN A 3 37.14 -12.66 27.56
N THR A 4 37.84 -13.45 26.73
CA THR A 4 37.82 -13.29 25.27
C THR A 4 36.52 -13.82 24.66
N VAL A 5 35.96 -14.89 25.21
CA VAL A 5 34.68 -15.49 24.76
C VAL A 5 33.45 -14.65 25.13
N ALA A 6 33.50 -13.88 26.23
CA ALA A 6 32.45 -12.98 26.69
C ALA A 6 32.40 -11.61 25.98
N GLY A 7 33.29 -11.39 25.01
CA GLY A 7 33.17 -10.30 24.04
C GLY A 7 32.55 -10.77 22.71
N LEU A 8 32.79 -12.04 22.34
CA LEU A 8 32.28 -12.67 21.13
C LEU A 8 30.77 -12.95 21.21
N ASP A 9 30.24 -13.31 22.36
CA ASP A 9 28.81 -13.49 22.61
C ASP A 9 27.99 -12.20 22.34
N ARG A 10 28.51 -11.02 22.68
CA ARG A 10 27.86 -9.72 22.39
C ARG A 10 27.88 -9.39 20.90
N LEU A 11 28.97 -9.71 20.20
CA LEU A 11 29.08 -9.52 18.76
C LEU A 11 28.18 -10.49 17.98
N LEU A 12 28.08 -11.74 18.44
CA LEU A 12 27.17 -12.74 17.90
C LEU A 12 25.71 -12.39 18.17
N LYS A 13 25.40 -11.87 19.37
CA LYS A 13 24.08 -11.35 19.72
C LYS A 13 23.71 -10.19 18.80
N TYR A 14 24.58 -9.20 18.58
CA TYR A 14 24.30 -8.11 17.66
C TYR A 14 24.03 -8.61 16.22
N ARG A 15 24.81 -9.59 15.75
CA ARG A 15 24.61 -10.23 14.44
C ARG A 15 23.26 -10.94 14.32
N THR A 16 22.70 -11.47 15.40
CA THR A 16 21.41 -12.18 15.39
C THR A 16 20.20 -11.31 15.70
N ILE A 17 20.26 -10.31 16.60
CA ILE A 17 19.10 -9.44 16.87
C ILE A 17 18.89 -8.34 15.81
N LEU A 18 19.94 -7.93 15.09
CA LEU A 18 19.81 -6.97 14.00
C LEU A 18 18.82 -7.39 12.89
N PRO A 19 18.93 -8.59 12.29
CA PRO A 19 18.02 -8.99 11.21
C PRO A 19 16.58 -9.15 11.69
N GLU A 20 16.34 -9.62 12.92
CA GLU A 20 14.99 -9.75 13.46
C GLU A 20 14.33 -8.37 13.69
N LEU A 21 15.07 -7.41 14.24
CA LEU A 21 14.58 -6.04 14.41
C LEU A 21 14.29 -5.38 13.06
N LEU A 22 15.17 -5.58 12.07
CA LEU A 22 14.97 -5.09 10.70
C LEU A 22 13.73 -5.71 10.05
N HIS A 23 13.54 -7.02 10.17
CA HIS A 23 12.34 -7.69 9.65
C HIS A 23 11.06 -7.16 10.31
N LEU A 24 11.08 -6.96 11.63
CA LEU A 24 9.94 -6.38 12.34
C LEU A 24 9.63 -4.95 11.87
N LEU A 25 10.66 -4.17 11.53
CA LEU A 25 10.53 -2.80 11.03
C LEU A 25 10.13 -2.73 9.55
N GLN A 26 10.45 -3.74 8.74
CA GLN A 26 10.11 -3.79 7.31
C GLN A 26 8.60 -3.80 7.07
N TRP A 27 7.84 -4.65 7.77
CA TRP A 27 6.38 -4.76 7.59
C TRP A 27 5.63 -3.44 7.80
N PRO A 28 5.80 -2.70 8.91
CA PRO A 28 5.16 -1.40 9.10
C PRO A 28 5.67 -0.37 8.10
N LEU A 29 6.95 -0.42 7.70
CA LEU A 29 7.49 0.49 6.68
C LEU A 29 6.83 0.28 5.31
N ILE A 30 6.62 -0.97 4.90
CA ILE A 30 5.92 -1.32 3.65
C ILE A 30 4.47 -0.85 3.74
N LEU A 31 3.79 -1.11 4.86
CA LEU A 31 2.40 -0.69 5.05
C LEU A 31 2.26 0.83 5.00
N LEU A 32 3.12 1.55 5.72
CA LEU A 32 3.14 3.02 5.74
C LEU A 32 3.47 3.59 4.36
N GLY A 33 4.45 3.01 3.66
CA GLY A 33 4.80 3.39 2.29
C GLY A 33 3.66 3.16 1.30
N SER A 34 2.95 2.04 1.41
CA SER A 34 1.80 1.71 0.56
C SER A 34 0.63 2.67 0.78
N VAL A 35 0.31 2.97 2.05
CA VAL A 35 -0.69 3.98 2.41
C VAL A 35 -0.27 5.36 1.88
N GLY A 36 0.99 5.73 2.04
CA GLY A 36 1.55 7.00 1.55
C GLY A 36 1.46 7.13 0.03
N ALA A 37 1.80 6.07 -0.71
CA ALA A 37 1.69 6.03 -2.17
C ALA A 37 0.23 6.19 -2.62
N ALA A 38 -0.70 5.45 -2.02
CA ALA A 38 -2.13 5.56 -2.35
C ALA A 38 -2.69 6.95 -2.01
N ALA A 39 -2.34 7.49 -0.83
CA ALA A 39 -2.73 8.83 -0.42
C ALA A 39 -2.19 9.90 -1.37
N LEU A 40 -0.95 9.76 -1.85
CA LEU A 40 -0.36 10.66 -2.84
C LEU A 40 -1.13 10.61 -4.16
N ILE A 41 -1.43 9.41 -4.66
CA ILE A 41 -2.20 9.25 -5.90
C ILE A 41 -3.60 9.88 -5.76
N TYR A 42 -4.30 9.65 -4.64
CA TYR A 42 -5.60 10.27 -4.38
C TYR A 42 -5.50 11.79 -4.20
N PHE A 43 -4.39 12.31 -3.68
CA PHE A 43 -4.18 13.74 -3.52
C PHE A 43 -3.89 14.45 -4.84
N LEU A 44 -3.16 13.80 -5.76
CA LEU A 44 -2.85 14.34 -7.09
C LEU A 44 -4.05 14.33 -8.04
N ALA A 45 -5.07 13.52 -7.76
CA ALA A 45 -6.24 13.42 -8.62
C ALA A 45 -7.05 14.76 -8.64
N PRO A 46 -7.13 15.45 -9.79
CA PRO A 46 -7.58 16.85 -9.88
C PRO A 46 -9.08 17.03 -9.62
N ASN A 47 -9.88 15.97 -9.77
CA ASN A 47 -11.34 16.02 -9.63
C ASN A 47 -11.85 15.84 -8.19
N PHE A 48 -10.97 15.73 -7.18
CA PHE A 48 -11.41 15.60 -5.79
C PHE A 48 -11.68 16.97 -5.14
N SER A 49 -12.90 17.11 -4.61
CA SER A 49 -13.32 18.26 -3.82
C SER A 49 -12.46 18.44 -2.55
N ARG A 50 -12.40 19.67 -2.02
CA ARG A 50 -11.61 20.01 -0.82
C ARG A 50 -11.96 19.14 0.41
N THR A 51 -13.20 18.65 0.50
CA THR A 51 -13.67 17.74 1.55
C THR A 51 -13.16 16.32 1.32
N GLN A 52 -13.17 15.83 0.08
CA GLN A 52 -12.63 14.50 -0.28
C GLN A 52 -11.13 14.40 -0.03
N ARG A 53 -10.36 15.48 -0.23
CA ARG A 53 -8.91 15.49 0.07
C ARG A 53 -8.57 15.36 1.55
N ARG A 54 -9.50 15.64 2.47
CA ARG A 54 -9.28 15.46 3.91
C ARG A 54 -9.50 14.01 4.37
N ILE A 55 -10.17 13.19 3.56
CA ILE A 55 -10.64 11.85 3.93
C ILE A 55 -10.06 10.84 2.95
N VAL A 56 -8.73 10.85 2.85
CA VAL A 56 -7.99 9.93 1.98
C VAL A 56 -7.53 8.67 2.73
N LEU A 57 -7.42 8.76 4.06
CA LEU A 57 -6.88 7.68 4.90
C LEU A 57 -7.71 6.37 4.84
N PRO A 58 -9.05 6.36 4.90
CA PRO A 58 -9.81 5.10 4.95
C PRO A 58 -9.58 4.23 3.71
N GLY A 59 -9.69 4.81 2.51
CA GLY A 59 -9.45 4.13 1.25
C GLY A 59 -7.98 3.83 0.99
N ALA A 60 -7.05 4.62 1.53
CA ALA A 60 -5.60 4.34 1.44
C ALA A 60 -5.20 3.14 2.31
N VAL A 61 -5.78 3.00 3.51
CA VAL A 61 -5.61 1.84 4.37
C VAL A 61 -6.23 0.60 3.73
N PHE A 62 -7.44 0.71 3.19
CA PHE A 62 -8.09 -0.37 2.46
C PHE A 62 -7.23 -0.84 1.27
N PHE A 63 -6.73 0.11 0.48
CA PHE A 63 -5.81 -0.18 -0.62
C PHE A 63 -4.57 -0.93 -0.12
N ALA A 64 -3.90 -0.43 0.92
CA ALA A 64 -2.66 -1.03 1.41
C ALA A 64 -2.87 -2.49 1.87
N ILE A 65 -3.99 -2.79 2.54
CA ILE A 65 -4.31 -4.15 2.99
C ILE A 65 -4.51 -5.07 1.78
N LEU A 66 -5.39 -4.69 0.84
CA LEU A 66 -5.66 -5.52 -0.33
C LEU A 66 -4.42 -5.65 -1.24
N TRP A 67 -3.62 -4.61 -1.35
CA TRP A 67 -2.40 -4.63 -2.15
C TRP A 67 -1.33 -5.55 -1.55
N LEU A 68 -1.20 -5.61 -0.22
CA LEU A 68 -0.36 -6.61 0.45
C LEU A 68 -0.85 -8.03 0.18
N ILE A 69 -2.16 -8.27 0.31
CA ILE A 69 -2.76 -9.58 0.00
C ILE A 69 -2.52 -9.95 -1.47
N LEU A 70 -2.66 -8.98 -2.38
CA LEU A 70 -2.39 -9.17 -3.81
C LEU A 70 -0.94 -9.58 -4.05
N ASN A 71 0.04 -8.91 -3.42
CA ASN A 71 1.45 -9.27 -3.59
C ASN A 71 1.77 -10.70 -3.10
N GLN A 72 1.21 -11.10 -1.95
CA GLN A 72 1.36 -12.46 -1.44
C GLN A 72 0.67 -13.48 -2.35
N GLY A 73 -0.56 -13.19 -2.78
CA GLY A 73 -1.30 -14.04 -3.70
C GLY A 73 -0.63 -14.16 -5.07
N PHE A 74 -0.06 -13.07 -5.57
CA PHE A 74 0.66 -13.04 -6.85
C PHE A 74 1.96 -13.86 -6.79
N THR A 75 2.65 -13.84 -5.65
CA THR A 75 3.81 -14.74 -5.43
C THR A 75 3.39 -16.21 -5.51
N GLY A 76 2.25 -16.57 -4.90
CA GLY A 76 1.67 -17.92 -5.02
C GLY A 76 1.24 -18.26 -6.44
N TYR A 77 0.69 -17.30 -7.18
CA TYR A 77 0.34 -17.46 -8.59
C TYR A 77 1.57 -17.77 -9.45
N LEU A 78 2.65 -17.00 -9.28
CA LEU A 78 3.91 -17.20 -10.02
C LEU A 78 4.54 -18.57 -9.74
N ALA A 79 4.39 -19.10 -8.51
CA ALA A 79 4.90 -20.43 -8.16
C ALA A 79 4.28 -21.56 -9.00
N HIS A 80 3.03 -21.40 -9.45
CA HIS A 80 2.34 -22.36 -10.32
C HIS A 80 2.48 -22.02 -11.82
N PHE A 81 2.99 -20.83 -12.14
CA PHE A 81 3.04 -20.30 -13.50
C PHE A 81 4.21 -20.83 -14.35
N GLY A 82 5.21 -21.46 -13.71
CA GLY A 82 6.43 -21.94 -14.38
C GLY A 82 6.18 -22.97 -15.51
N ASP A 83 5.12 -23.78 -15.40
CA ASP A 83 4.76 -24.74 -16.44
C ASP A 83 4.09 -24.06 -17.66
N PHE A 84 3.33 -22.99 -17.44
CA PHE A 84 2.74 -22.17 -18.52
C PHE A 84 3.80 -21.32 -19.24
N ASP A 85 4.77 -20.78 -18.48
CA ASP A 85 5.87 -19.98 -19.03
C ASP A 85 6.77 -20.80 -19.98
N ARG A 86 6.91 -22.12 -19.80
CA ARG A 86 7.66 -22.99 -20.72
C ARG A 86 7.09 -23.03 -22.14
N ILE A 87 5.78 -22.91 -22.29
CA ILE A 87 5.09 -23.01 -23.59
C ILE A 87 4.94 -21.63 -24.23
N TYR A 88 4.61 -20.62 -23.43
CA TYR A 88 4.29 -19.27 -23.91
C TYR A 88 5.44 -18.26 -23.74
N GLY A 89 6.51 -18.64 -23.04
CA GLY A 89 7.72 -17.85 -22.87
C GLY A 89 7.45 -16.40 -22.45
N PRO A 90 8.05 -15.40 -23.12
CA PRO A 90 7.89 -13.98 -22.77
C PRO A 90 6.45 -13.47 -22.73
N LEU A 91 5.51 -14.08 -23.49
CA LEU A 91 4.10 -13.70 -23.46
C LEU A 91 3.46 -14.04 -22.11
N GLY A 92 3.80 -15.19 -21.53
CA GLY A 92 3.31 -15.61 -20.21
C GLY A 92 3.74 -14.63 -19.12
N THR A 93 5.03 -14.33 -19.06
CA THR A 93 5.57 -13.32 -18.13
C THR A 93 4.90 -11.95 -18.30
N SER A 94 4.70 -11.49 -19.55
CA SER A 94 4.03 -10.22 -19.83
C SER A 94 2.57 -10.20 -19.35
N MET A 95 1.82 -11.28 -19.58
CA MET A 95 0.45 -11.43 -19.10
C MET A 95 0.36 -11.43 -17.57
N ALA A 96 1.31 -12.06 -16.88
CA ALA A 96 1.37 -12.04 -15.42
C ALA A 96 1.58 -10.60 -14.90
N VAL A 97 2.48 -9.84 -15.50
CA VAL A 97 2.68 -8.41 -15.16
C VAL A 97 1.42 -7.59 -15.43
N LEU A 98 0.76 -7.79 -16.57
CA LEU A 98 -0.49 -7.12 -16.89
C LEU A 98 -1.58 -7.44 -15.87
N LEU A 99 -1.70 -8.70 -15.45
CA LEU A 99 -2.65 -9.12 -14.41
C LEU A 99 -2.35 -8.43 -13.08
N TRP A 100 -1.08 -8.36 -12.68
CA TRP A 100 -0.67 -7.70 -11.44
C TRP A 100 -0.97 -6.19 -11.46
N VAL A 101 -0.67 -5.50 -12.57
CA VAL A 101 -1.02 -4.07 -12.74
C VAL A 101 -2.53 -3.87 -12.77
N TYR A 102 -3.26 -4.74 -13.48
CA TYR A 102 -4.71 -4.70 -13.58
C TYR A 102 -5.36 -4.82 -12.20
N LEU A 103 -5.00 -5.84 -11.42
CA LEU A 103 -5.51 -6.02 -10.06
C LEU A 103 -5.11 -4.86 -9.14
N SER A 104 -3.87 -4.36 -9.24
CA SER A 104 -3.43 -3.20 -8.46
C SER A 104 -4.27 -1.96 -8.77
N SER A 105 -4.59 -1.71 -10.04
CA SER A 105 -5.42 -0.58 -10.45
C SER A 105 -6.87 -0.72 -9.99
N LEU A 106 -7.44 -1.93 -10.02
CA LEU A 106 -8.78 -2.19 -9.47
C LEU A 106 -8.84 -1.87 -7.98
N ILE A 107 -7.87 -2.35 -7.19
CA ILE A 107 -7.81 -2.09 -5.75
C ILE A 107 -7.72 -0.58 -5.47
N LEU A 108 -6.92 0.14 -6.26
CA LEU A 108 -6.77 1.59 -6.17
C LEU A 108 -8.08 2.32 -6.47
N LEU A 109 -8.78 1.92 -7.53
CA LEU A 109 -10.07 2.53 -7.89
C LEU A 109 -11.13 2.27 -6.81
N ILE A 110 -11.20 1.05 -6.28
CA ILE A 110 -12.14 0.69 -5.20
C ILE A 110 -11.84 1.50 -3.93
N GLY A 111 -10.56 1.66 -3.56
CA GLY A 111 -10.18 2.52 -2.43
C GLY A 111 -10.56 3.99 -2.64
N GLY A 112 -10.47 4.48 -3.88
CA GLY A 112 -10.94 5.80 -4.28
C GLY A 112 -12.45 5.96 -4.15
N GLU A 113 -13.23 4.96 -4.57
CA GLU A 113 -14.70 4.97 -4.47
C GLU A 113 -15.16 4.97 -3.01
N ILE A 114 -14.50 4.18 -2.14
CA ILE A 114 -14.75 4.21 -0.69
C ILE A 114 -14.55 5.63 -0.13
N ASN A 115 -13.46 6.30 -0.51
CA ASN A 115 -13.20 7.68 -0.09
C ASN A 115 -14.28 8.65 -0.62
N ALA A 116 -14.75 8.44 -1.85
CA ALA A 116 -15.80 9.25 -2.45
C ALA A 116 -17.14 9.07 -1.72
N GLU A 117 -17.52 7.84 -1.41
CA GLU A 117 -18.78 7.51 -0.72
C GLU A 117 -18.80 8.04 0.72
N ILE A 118 -17.70 7.85 1.48
CA ILE A 118 -17.58 8.44 2.82
C ILE A 118 -17.73 9.97 2.77
N SER A 119 -17.16 10.60 1.74
CA SER A 119 -17.28 12.04 1.55
C SER A 119 -18.69 12.51 1.18
N ARG A 120 -19.51 11.66 0.54
CA ARG A 120 -20.92 11.93 0.26
C ARG A 120 -21.78 11.85 1.51
N LEU A 121 -21.48 10.90 2.40
CA LEU A 121 -22.23 10.68 3.65
C LEU A 121 -21.94 11.75 4.71
N LEU A 122 -20.82 12.46 4.60
CA LEU A 122 -20.51 13.54 5.55
C LEU A 122 -21.33 14.79 5.25
N PRO A 123 -21.87 15.46 6.29
CA PRO A 123 -22.66 16.67 6.12
C PRO A 123 -21.82 17.72 5.37
N ARG A 124 -22.25 18.10 4.17
CA ARG A 124 -21.72 19.28 3.49
C ARG A 124 -21.96 20.47 4.42
N LYS A 125 -20.94 20.90 5.17
CA LYS A 125 -20.97 22.19 5.85
C LYS A 125 -21.18 23.21 4.74
N SER A 126 -22.43 23.66 4.62
CA SER A 126 -22.86 24.55 3.56
C SER A 126 -21.89 25.71 3.47
N GLN A 127 -21.58 26.05 2.23
CA GLN A 127 -20.79 27.17 1.76
C GLN A 127 -21.48 28.51 2.13
N LYS A 128 -21.96 28.67 3.37
CA LYS A 128 -22.56 29.89 3.92
C LYS A 128 -21.47 30.87 4.40
N LYS A 129 -20.54 31.23 3.52
CA LYS A 129 -19.65 32.40 3.74
C LYS A 129 -19.65 33.40 2.58
N GLY A 130 -20.31 33.10 1.46
CA GLY A 130 -20.38 34.02 0.31
C GLY A 130 -21.55 35.01 0.36
N VAL A 131 -22.68 34.67 0.98
CA VAL A 131 -23.91 35.47 0.90
C VAL A 131 -24.04 36.50 2.04
N ALA A 132 -23.36 36.29 3.17
CA ALA A 132 -23.41 37.21 4.31
C ALA A 132 -22.55 38.49 4.13
N ARG A 133 -21.91 38.68 2.97
CA ARG A 133 -21.13 39.88 2.65
C ARG A 133 -21.83 40.78 1.62
N ALA A 134 -23.04 40.43 1.21
CA ALA A 134 -23.84 41.14 0.21
C ALA A 134 -25.17 41.68 0.77
N ALA A 135 -25.35 41.66 2.09
CA ALA A 135 -26.45 42.30 2.82
C ALA A 135 -25.83 43.34 3.76
#